data_AF-A0A7V5M1F8-F1
#
_entry.id   AF-A0A7V5M1F8-F1
#
_cell.length_a   1.000
_cell.length_b   1.000
_cell.length_c   1.000
_cell.angle_alpha   90.00
_cell.angle_beta   90.00
_cell.angle_gamma   90.00
#
_symmetry.space_group_name_H-M   'P 1'
#
loop_
_entity.id
_entity.type
_entity.pdbx_description
1 polymer ?
#
loop_
_entity_poly.entity_id
_entity_poly.type
_entity_poly.pdbx_seq_one_letter_code
_entity_poly.pdbx_strand_id
1 'polypeptide(L)'
;MHRPLHTLFLFIASVVAVVSGAVLHRAWAPDAQRVCYLQHAIPFRVLNALPHDETTFTQGLFVDPINSSRLYESSGLRFRSRLQHVELPTGRVLQTARVEPASLFAEGAAYRAFDDAIVVLTLSAGRALTFDRTELRYRFGQDIPYGPSGAWGLAAVHWDHLAACPDALRQWTCSDSEHCLRRDEEPACFLMSNGSSIITVRHPRTLAWLTSFPALHHPCSGEQVSSLNELEVVMRPAANRPERFPELWANIWLSSNIVVMDICAGLERQRHALFVGELNLSVLALERTAQGPSPVHPVHPDAVLNGIAWDANRPRNLYVTGKWWRKLYTLELGLREHVAGHTSRGAARHQRALLRLMRTLLIVAVLVMAVSGLVRVLIRIRRRLADGLTISRTQNDDTSRKLTAEVQATRELVARKMASH
;
A
#
# COMPACT_ATOMS: atom_id res chain seq x y z
N MET A 1 13.08 36.50 44.69
CA MET A 1 12.26 35.29 44.50
C MET A 1 11.59 35.26 43.11
N HIS A 2 12.33 35.09 42.01
CA HIS A 2 11.75 35.09 40.63
C HIS A 2 12.18 33.90 39.74
N ARG A 3 12.66 32.79 40.32
CA ARG A 3 13.11 31.61 39.56
C ARG A 3 12.01 30.70 38.95
N PRO A 4 10.76 30.60 39.44
CA PRO A 4 9.83 29.59 38.93
C PRO A 4 9.21 29.95 37.56
N LEU A 5 8.99 31.23 37.27
CA LEU A 5 8.29 31.66 36.05
C LEU A 5 9.07 31.43 34.75
N HIS A 6 10.40 31.52 34.79
CA HIS A 6 11.20 31.46 33.56
C HIS A 6 11.46 30.03 33.07
N THR A 7 11.55 29.07 34.00
CA THR A 7 11.65 27.63 33.69
C THR A 7 10.29 27.11 33.21
N LEU A 8 9.21 27.59 33.84
CA LEU A 8 7.84 27.31 33.41
C LEU A 8 7.59 27.83 31.99
N PHE A 9 8.04 29.04 31.66
CA PHE A 9 7.90 29.60 30.30
C PHE A 9 8.63 28.78 29.23
N LEU A 10 9.87 28.34 29.48
CA LEU A 10 10.62 27.53 28.52
C LEU A 10 10.03 26.12 28.35
N PHE A 11 9.51 25.53 29.42
CA PHE A 11 8.79 24.26 29.36
C PHE A 11 7.47 24.40 28.61
N ILE A 12 6.71 25.47 28.84
CA ILE A 12 5.48 25.76 28.09
C ILE A 12 5.82 26.00 26.61
N ALA A 13 6.87 26.76 26.29
CA ALA A 13 7.26 27.01 24.91
C ALA A 13 7.71 25.74 24.16
N SER A 14 8.42 24.82 24.82
CA SER A 14 8.80 23.53 24.21
C SER A 14 7.61 22.60 24.04
N VAL A 15 6.70 22.54 25.02
CA VAL A 15 5.44 21.79 24.90
C VAL A 15 4.58 22.36 23.80
N VAL A 16 4.43 23.68 23.71
CA VAL A 16 3.70 24.35 22.62
C VAL A 16 4.34 24.05 21.28
N ALA A 17 5.67 24.13 21.13
CA ALA A 17 6.33 23.81 19.85
C ALA A 17 6.14 22.34 19.42
N VAL A 18 6.22 21.39 20.36
CA VAL A 18 5.99 19.96 20.09
C VAL A 18 4.52 19.69 19.75
N VAL A 19 3.59 20.29 20.51
CA VAL A 19 2.15 20.16 20.28
C VAL A 19 1.76 20.84 18.96
N SER A 20 2.26 22.03 18.65
CA SER A 20 2.03 22.71 17.38
C SER A 20 2.61 21.93 16.20
N GLY A 21 3.80 21.34 16.34
CA GLY A 21 4.38 20.46 15.32
C GLY A 21 3.54 19.20 15.08
N ALA A 22 3.06 18.56 16.15
CA ALA A 22 2.19 17.39 16.07
C ALA A 22 0.79 17.72 15.52
N VAL A 23 0.24 18.89 15.86
CA VAL A 23 -1.05 19.39 15.36
C VAL A 23 -0.95 19.77 13.89
N LEU A 24 0.11 20.45 13.46
CA LEU A 24 0.36 20.77 12.05
C LEU A 24 0.59 19.51 11.21
N HIS A 25 1.34 18.53 11.72
CA HIS A 25 1.51 17.23 11.05
C HIS A 25 0.18 16.47 10.92
N ARG A 26 -0.65 16.45 11.99
CA ARG A 26 -1.97 15.81 11.96
C ARG A 26 -2.98 16.54 11.07
N ALA A 27 -2.87 17.86 10.93
CA ALA A 27 -3.73 18.64 10.06
C ALA A 27 -3.36 18.49 8.58
N TRP A 28 -2.07 18.33 8.24
CA TRP A 28 -1.60 18.32 6.85
C TRP A 28 -1.46 16.90 6.25
N ALA A 29 -1.21 15.87 7.07
CA ALA A 29 -1.04 14.50 6.59
C ALA A 29 -2.29 13.90 5.89
N PRO A 30 -3.53 14.10 6.38
CA PRO A 30 -4.73 13.60 5.71
C PRO A 30 -4.92 14.19 4.31
N ASP A 31 -4.61 15.48 4.14
CA ASP A 31 -4.73 16.17 2.86
C ASP A 31 -3.67 15.69 1.86
N ALA A 32 -2.43 15.48 2.30
CA ALA A 32 -1.35 14.97 1.44
C ALA A 32 -1.63 13.52 0.97
N GLN A 33 -2.09 12.66 1.87
CA GLN A 33 -2.42 11.28 1.54
C GLN A 33 -3.64 11.22 0.59
N ARG A 34 -4.67 12.03 0.83
CA ARG A 34 -5.83 12.15 -0.08
C ARG A 34 -5.43 12.62 -1.47
N VAL A 35 -4.58 13.64 -1.57
CA VAL A 35 -4.04 14.11 -2.85
C VAL A 35 -3.27 12.99 -3.56
N CYS A 36 -2.46 12.22 -2.83
CA CYS A 36 -1.75 11.08 -3.41
C CYS A 36 -2.72 10.04 -3.97
N TYR A 37 -3.77 9.66 -3.24
CA TYR A 37 -4.77 8.71 -3.75
C TYR A 37 -5.47 9.23 -5.01
N LEU A 38 -5.86 10.51 -5.03
CA LEU A 38 -6.47 11.13 -6.21
C LEU A 38 -5.52 11.16 -7.42
N GLN A 39 -4.22 11.33 -7.22
CA GLN A 39 -3.21 11.30 -8.30
C GLN A 39 -3.02 9.90 -8.90
N HIS A 40 -3.33 8.86 -8.13
CA HIS A 40 -3.16 7.46 -8.52
C HIS A 40 -4.47 6.78 -8.90
N ALA A 41 -5.60 7.48 -8.81
CA ALA A 41 -6.90 6.98 -9.21
C ALA A 41 -6.96 6.84 -10.73
N ILE A 42 -7.31 5.64 -11.21
CA ILE A 42 -7.61 5.40 -12.61
C ILE A 42 -9.07 5.84 -12.84
N PRO A 43 -9.34 6.85 -13.68
CA PRO A 43 -10.70 7.28 -13.95
C PRO A 43 -11.43 6.22 -14.79
N PHE A 44 -12.74 6.10 -14.56
CA PHE A 44 -13.60 5.21 -15.33
C PHE A 44 -15.00 5.81 -15.49
N ARG A 45 -15.75 5.26 -16.43
CA ARG A 45 -17.17 5.54 -16.63
C ARG A 45 -17.93 4.22 -16.63
N VAL A 46 -19.03 4.12 -15.89
CA VAL A 46 -19.94 2.97 -16.00
C VAL A 46 -20.69 3.08 -17.32
N LEU A 47 -20.51 2.09 -18.19
CA LEU A 47 -21.23 2.01 -19.48
C LEU A 47 -22.57 1.31 -19.30
N ASN A 48 -22.58 0.17 -18.61
CA ASN A 48 -23.76 -0.68 -18.44
C ASN A 48 -23.74 -1.40 -17.08
N ALA A 49 -24.92 -1.75 -16.59
CA ALA A 49 -25.14 -2.58 -15.42
C ALA A 49 -26.00 -3.80 -15.81
N LEU A 50 -25.33 -4.89 -16.15
CA LEU A 50 -25.96 -6.13 -16.65
C LEU A 50 -26.54 -6.93 -15.47
N PRO A 51 -27.65 -7.67 -15.66
CA PRO A 51 -28.08 -8.66 -14.68
C PRO A 51 -26.95 -9.64 -14.34
N HIS A 52 -26.85 -10.03 -13.07
CA HIS A 52 -25.91 -11.04 -12.59
C HIS A 52 -26.64 -11.96 -11.62
N ASP A 53 -26.30 -13.25 -11.65
CA ASP A 53 -26.90 -14.27 -10.80
C ASP A 53 -26.55 -13.99 -9.33
N GLU A 54 -27.53 -13.52 -8.56
CA GLU A 54 -27.34 -13.16 -7.15
C GLU A 54 -27.07 -14.37 -6.24
N THR A 55 -27.16 -15.60 -6.77
CA THR A 55 -26.74 -16.81 -6.05
C THR A 55 -25.26 -17.15 -6.26
N THR A 56 -24.56 -16.41 -7.13
CA THR A 56 -23.15 -16.65 -7.49
C THR A 56 -22.22 -15.98 -6.49
N PHE A 57 -21.35 -16.78 -5.86
CA PHE A 57 -20.28 -16.28 -5.00
C PHE A 57 -18.99 -16.17 -5.82
N THR A 58 -18.89 -15.12 -6.64
CA THR A 58 -17.82 -14.93 -7.63
C THR A 58 -16.42 -15.04 -7.02
N GLN A 59 -15.58 -15.90 -7.61
CA GLN A 59 -14.19 -16.11 -7.21
C GLN A 59 -13.18 -16.04 -8.36
N GLY A 60 -13.65 -16.20 -9.60
CA GLY A 60 -12.85 -15.94 -10.79
C GLY A 60 -13.74 -15.48 -11.94
N LEU A 61 -13.28 -14.53 -12.73
CA LEU A 61 -14.01 -14.00 -13.88
C LEU A 61 -13.01 -13.74 -15.02
N PHE A 62 -13.32 -14.15 -16.24
CA PHE A 62 -12.50 -13.76 -17.40
C PHE A 62 -13.33 -13.76 -18.68
N VAL A 63 -13.01 -12.88 -19.62
CA VAL A 63 -13.66 -12.84 -20.94
C VAL A 63 -13.21 -14.06 -21.74
N ASP A 64 -14.13 -14.71 -22.47
CA ASP A 64 -13.78 -15.81 -23.36
C ASP A 64 -12.80 -15.30 -24.44
N PRO A 65 -11.56 -15.79 -24.48
CA PRO A 65 -10.55 -15.28 -25.41
C PRO A 65 -10.87 -15.60 -26.87
N ILE A 66 -11.78 -16.55 -27.12
CA ILE A 66 -12.25 -16.91 -28.46
C ILE A 66 -13.48 -16.08 -28.87
N ASN A 67 -14.28 -15.63 -27.90
CA ASN A 67 -15.50 -14.86 -28.15
C ASN A 67 -15.75 -13.80 -27.08
N SER A 68 -15.33 -12.56 -27.35
CA SER A 68 -15.48 -11.42 -26.43
C SER A 68 -16.92 -11.02 -26.08
N SER A 69 -17.93 -11.64 -26.71
CA SER A 69 -19.34 -11.52 -26.28
C SER A 69 -19.72 -12.49 -25.17
N ARG A 70 -18.74 -13.18 -24.57
CA ARG A 70 -18.97 -14.15 -23.50
C ARG A 70 -17.89 -14.03 -22.44
N LEU A 71 -18.23 -14.48 -21.24
CA LEU A 71 -17.28 -14.61 -20.14
C LEU A 71 -17.49 -15.95 -19.42
N TYR A 72 -16.47 -16.36 -18.70
CA TYR A 72 -16.54 -17.48 -17.77
C TYR A 72 -16.45 -16.96 -16.34
N GLU A 73 -17.22 -17.60 -15.46
CA GLU A 73 -17.27 -17.24 -14.05
C GLU A 73 -17.15 -18.49 -13.18
N SER A 74 -16.13 -18.51 -12.32
CA SER A 74 -15.97 -19.49 -11.26
C SER A 74 -16.59 -18.95 -9.98
N SER A 75 -17.39 -19.77 -9.32
CA SER A 75 -18.06 -19.42 -8.06
C SER A 75 -17.70 -20.39 -6.95
N GLY A 76 -17.47 -19.86 -5.76
CA GLY A 76 -17.19 -20.62 -4.55
C GLY A 76 -18.44 -21.16 -3.84
N LEU A 77 -18.26 -21.43 -2.54
CA LEU A 77 -19.17 -22.11 -1.61
C LEU A 77 -19.19 -23.63 -1.80
N ARG A 78 -18.86 -24.36 -0.74
CA ARG A 78 -18.96 -25.83 -0.74
C ARG A 78 -20.40 -26.24 -1.06
N PHE A 79 -20.54 -27.30 -1.85
CA PHE A 79 -21.78 -27.88 -2.37
C PHE A 79 -22.55 -26.99 -3.36
N ARG A 80 -22.05 -25.78 -3.65
CA ARG A 80 -22.67 -24.82 -4.58
C ARG A 80 -21.68 -24.28 -5.62
N SER A 81 -20.40 -24.66 -5.50
CA SER A 81 -19.34 -24.26 -6.41
C SER A 81 -19.66 -24.74 -7.83
N ARG A 82 -19.41 -23.87 -8.80
CA ARG A 82 -19.74 -24.08 -10.20
C ARG A 82 -18.88 -23.20 -11.09
N LEU A 83 -18.75 -23.62 -12.33
CA LEU A 83 -18.23 -22.83 -13.44
C LEU A 83 -19.40 -22.48 -14.37
N GLN A 84 -19.54 -21.21 -14.72
CA GLN A 84 -20.61 -20.72 -15.58
C GLN A 84 -20.02 -20.10 -16.84
N HIS A 85 -20.73 -20.24 -17.94
CA HIS A 85 -20.48 -19.55 -19.20
C HIS A 85 -21.62 -18.56 -19.40
N VAL A 86 -21.30 -17.28 -19.55
CA VAL A 86 -22.27 -16.19 -19.51
C VAL A 86 -22.19 -15.37 -20.78
N GLU A 87 -23.36 -14.99 -21.30
CA GLU A 87 -23.50 -14.14 -22.48
C GLU A 87 -23.43 -12.66 -22.09
N LEU A 88 -22.58 -11.93 -22.80
CA LEU A 88 -22.57 -10.47 -22.85
C LEU A 88 -23.31 -10.03 -24.12
N PRO A 89 -24.21 -9.02 -24.06
CA PRO A 89 -24.39 -8.05 -22.98
C PRO A 89 -25.57 -8.38 -22.04
N THR A 90 -26.14 -9.58 -22.07
CA THR A 90 -27.39 -9.87 -21.35
C THR A 90 -27.19 -10.29 -19.89
N GLY A 91 -25.99 -10.76 -19.54
CA GLY A 91 -25.72 -11.39 -18.24
C GLY A 91 -26.37 -12.77 -18.10
N ARG A 92 -26.89 -13.33 -19.21
CA ARG A 92 -27.60 -14.61 -19.20
C ARG A 92 -26.60 -15.75 -19.09
N VAL A 93 -26.83 -16.64 -18.13
CA VAL A 93 -26.07 -17.90 -18.00
C VAL A 93 -26.45 -18.80 -19.18
N LEU A 94 -25.46 -19.12 -20.02
CA LEU A 94 -25.57 -20.04 -21.16
C LEU A 94 -25.44 -21.48 -20.70
N GLN A 95 -24.49 -21.72 -19.81
CA GLN A 95 -24.14 -23.06 -19.36
C GLN A 95 -23.62 -23.01 -17.92
N THR A 96 -23.80 -24.11 -17.19
CA THR A 96 -23.27 -24.28 -15.84
C THR A 96 -22.74 -25.70 -15.68
N ALA A 97 -21.53 -25.82 -15.15
CA ALA A 97 -20.95 -27.07 -14.70
C ALA A 97 -20.76 -27.01 -13.18
N ARG A 98 -21.26 -28.01 -12.46
CA ARG A 98 -21.00 -28.14 -11.03
C ARG A 98 -19.56 -28.55 -10.79
N VAL A 99 -18.97 -28.04 -9.72
CA VAL A 99 -17.65 -28.45 -9.27
C VAL A 99 -17.78 -29.73 -8.47
N GLU A 100 -17.02 -30.75 -8.87
CA GLU A 100 -16.99 -32.07 -8.21
C GLU A 100 -15.57 -32.41 -7.70
N PRO A 101 -15.44 -33.07 -6.53
CA PRO A 101 -16.52 -33.41 -5.60
C PRO A 101 -17.19 -32.16 -5.01
N ALA A 102 -18.50 -32.23 -4.77
CA ALA A 102 -19.29 -31.11 -4.27
C ALA A 102 -18.73 -30.46 -2.99
N SER A 103 -17.93 -31.16 -2.19
CA SER A 103 -17.29 -30.59 -0.99
C SER A 103 -16.20 -29.56 -1.28
N LEU A 104 -15.74 -29.46 -2.54
CA LEU A 104 -14.75 -28.47 -2.95
C LEU A 104 -15.33 -27.06 -2.95
N PHE A 105 -14.45 -26.11 -2.66
CA PHE A 105 -14.70 -24.69 -2.79
C PHE A 105 -13.86 -24.20 -3.98
N ALA A 106 -14.51 -23.83 -5.08
CA ALA A 106 -13.81 -23.30 -6.25
C ALA A 106 -13.41 -21.82 -6.05
N GLU A 107 -12.28 -21.46 -6.64
CA GLU A 107 -11.67 -20.14 -6.53
C GLU A 107 -11.40 -19.57 -7.94
N GLY A 108 -10.35 -18.78 -8.12
CA GLY A 108 -9.96 -18.17 -9.38
C GLY A 108 -9.84 -19.16 -10.53
N ALA A 109 -10.13 -18.68 -11.73
CA ALA A 109 -10.12 -19.50 -12.94
C ALA A 109 -9.51 -18.73 -14.11
N ALA A 110 -8.85 -19.44 -15.00
CA ALA A 110 -8.25 -18.86 -16.19
C ALA A 110 -8.26 -19.84 -17.37
N TYR A 111 -8.19 -19.30 -18.58
CA TYR A 111 -8.06 -20.07 -19.81
C TYR A 111 -6.65 -20.65 -19.99
N ARG A 112 -6.57 -21.90 -20.44
CA ARG A 112 -5.34 -22.61 -20.79
C ARG A 112 -5.36 -22.95 -22.28
N ALA A 113 -4.55 -22.21 -23.04
CA ALA A 113 -4.68 -22.16 -24.49
C ALA A 113 -4.21 -23.42 -25.23
N PHE A 114 -3.22 -24.15 -24.73
CA PHE A 114 -2.62 -25.26 -25.49
C PHE A 114 -3.50 -26.51 -25.61
N ASP A 115 -4.58 -26.63 -24.83
CA ASP A 115 -5.52 -27.77 -24.86
C ASP A 115 -7.00 -27.36 -24.72
N ASP A 116 -7.31 -26.09 -25.05
CA ASP A 116 -8.64 -25.47 -25.01
C ASP A 116 -9.40 -25.76 -23.69
N ALA A 117 -8.74 -25.48 -22.56
CA ALA A 117 -9.25 -25.81 -21.24
C ALA A 117 -9.43 -24.59 -20.35
N ILE A 118 -10.26 -24.72 -19.33
CA ILE A 118 -10.39 -23.78 -18.21
C ILE A 118 -9.83 -24.45 -16.97
N VAL A 119 -8.88 -23.79 -16.33
CA VAL A 119 -8.30 -24.22 -15.04
C VAL A 119 -9.01 -23.47 -13.93
N VAL A 120 -9.54 -24.19 -12.95
CA VAL A 120 -10.26 -23.63 -11.80
C VAL A 120 -9.55 -24.04 -10.52
N LEU A 121 -9.06 -23.07 -9.74
CA LEU A 121 -8.41 -23.31 -8.45
C LEU A 121 -9.41 -23.80 -7.40
N THR A 122 -8.89 -24.37 -6.31
CA THR A 122 -9.68 -24.70 -5.13
C THR A 122 -9.09 -24.09 -3.86
N LEU A 123 -9.92 -23.63 -2.92
CA LEU A 123 -9.41 -22.85 -1.78
C LEU A 123 -8.37 -23.59 -0.94
N SER A 124 -8.67 -24.82 -0.52
CA SER A 124 -7.81 -25.56 0.44
C SER A 124 -7.49 -27.00 0.03
N ALA A 125 -7.98 -27.46 -1.12
CA ALA A 125 -7.72 -28.85 -1.54
C ALA A 125 -6.35 -29.03 -2.21
N GLY A 126 -5.65 -27.93 -2.54
CA GLY A 126 -4.31 -27.96 -3.11
C GLY A 126 -4.23 -28.53 -4.53
N ARG A 127 -5.36 -28.52 -5.25
CA ARG A 127 -5.49 -28.97 -6.65
C ARG A 127 -6.38 -28.05 -7.45
N ALA A 128 -6.08 -27.89 -8.74
CA ALA A 128 -6.93 -27.21 -9.70
C ALA A 128 -7.69 -28.24 -10.53
N LEU A 129 -8.92 -27.89 -10.88
CA LEU A 129 -9.79 -28.69 -11.72
C LEU A 129 -9.66 -28.22 -13.16
N THR A 130 -9.69 -29.16 -14.10
CA THR A 130 -9.63 -28.85 -15.53
C THR A 130 -10.99 -29.09 -16.18
N PHE A 131 -11.51 -28.10 -16.88
CA PHE A 131 -12.75 -28.20 -17.66
C PHE A 131 -12.46 -27.98 -19.14
N ASP A 132 -13.21 -28.66 -20.00
CA ASP A 132 -13.29 -28.28 -21.39
C ASP A 132 -13.92 -26.88 -21.54
N ARG A 133 -13.32 -25.99 -22.34
CA ARG A 133 -13.83 -24.61 -22.48
C ARG A 133 -15.21 -24.56 -23.14
N THR A 134 -15.46 -25.43 -24.12
CA THR A 134 -16.67 -25.38 -24.95
C THR A 134 -17.85 -26.03 -24.26
N GLU A 135 -17.67 -27.26 -23.76
CA GLU A 135 -18.74 -28.04 -23.15
C GLU A 135 -18.81 -27.89 -21.62
N LEU A 136 -17.88 -27.16 -21.00
CA LEU A 136 -17.70 -27.11 -19.54
C LEU A 136 -17.66 -28.51 -18.89
N ARG A 137 -17.22 -29.53 -19.65
CA ARG A 137 -17.12 -30.89 -19.13
C ARG A 137 -15.87 -31.00 -18.26
N TYR A 138 -16.06 -31.37 -17.01
CA TYR A 138 -14.95 -31.66 -16.11
C TYR A 138 -14.11 -32.83 -16.66
N ARG A 139 -12.80 -32.61 -16.81
CA ARG A 139 -11.82 -33.59 -17.29
C ARG A 139 -11.30 -34.43 -16.12
N PHE A 140 -12.13 -35.36 -15.65
CA PHE A 140 -11.80 -36.22 -14.50
C PHE A 140 -10.41 -36.88 -14.64
N GLY A 141 -9.63 -36.85 -13.57
CA GLY A 141 -8.26 -37.40 -13.55
C GLY A 141 -7.19 -36.47 -14.12
N GLN A 142 -7.56 -35.28 -14.63
CA GLN A 142 -6.64 -34.22 -15.06
C GLN A 142 -6.55 -33.07 -14.06
N ASP A 143 -6.77 -33.37 -12.79
CA ASP A 143 -6.57 -32.41 -11.73
C ASP A 143 -5.08 -32.12 -11.54
N ILE A 144 -4.77 -30.84 -11.34
CA ILE A 144 -3.39 -30.38 -11.30
C ILE A 144 -3.06 -30.01 -9.85
N PRO A 145 -2.19 -30.77 -9.15
CA PRO A 145 -1.78 -30.42 -7.79
C PRO A 145 -0.92 -29.16 -7.80
N TYR A 146 -1.13 -28.26 -6.83
CA TYR A 146 -0.28 -27.07 -6.63
C TYR A 146 0.16 -26.84 -5.18
N GLY A 147 -0.20 -27.75 -4.28
CA GLY A 147 0.23 -27.75 -2.88
C GLY A 147 -0.73 -27.02 -1.93
N PRO A 148 -0.45 -27.04 -0.60
CA PRO A 148 -1.43 -26.69 0.44
C PRO A 148 -1.59 -25.18 0.69
N SER A 149 -0.93 -24.31 -0.07
CA SER A 149 -0.67 -22.90 0.25
C SER A 149 -1.88 -21.95 0.25
N GLY A 150 -3.10 -22.47 0.07
CA GLY A 150 -4.27 -21.67 -0.27
C GLY A 150 -4.16 -21.07 -1.68
N ALA A 151 -5.28 -20.90 -2.38
CA ALA A 151 -5.28 -20.33 -3.74
C ALA A 151 -6.53 -19.47 -3.93
N TRP A 152 -6.37 -18.24 -4.42
CA TRP A 152 -7.44 -17.24 -4.49
C TRP A 152 -7.69 -16.85 -5.95
N GLY A 153 -6.91 -15.94 -6.53
CA GLY A 153 -7.04 -15.54 -7.94
C GLY A 153 -6.09 -16.28 -8.87
N LEU A 154 -6.49 -16.39 -10.14
CA LEU A 154 -5.68 -16.98 -11.23
C LEU A 154 -5.86 -16.11 -12.48
N ALA A 155 -4.76 -15.72 -13.12
CA ALA A 155 -4.79 -15.03 -14.41
C ALA A 155 -3.72 -15.59 -15.36
N ALA A 156 -4.03 -15.62 -16.66
CA ALA A 156 -3.07 -16.06 -17.68
C ALA A 156 -2.20 -14.88 -18.14
N VAL A 157 -0.88 -15.08 -18.16
CA VAL A 157 0.07 -14.14 -18.78
C VAL A 157 0.62 -14.76 -20.05
N HIS A 158 0.18 -14.24 -21.19
CA HIS A 158 0.49 -14.76 -22.52
C HIS A 158 1.85 -14.28 -23.06
N TRP A 159 2.35 -14.95 -24.09
CA TRP A 159 3.60 -14.61 -24.76
C TRP A 159 3.64 -13.15 -25.24
N ASP A 160 2.54 -12.64 -25.79
CA ASP A 160 2.45 -11.24 -26.23
C ASP A 160 2.55 -10.23 -25.09
N HIS A 161 2.12 -10.61 -23.88
CA HIS A 161 2.31 -9.81 -22.67
C HIS A 161 3.79 -9.77 -22.27
N LEU A 162 4.47 -10.92 -22.34
CA LEU A 162 5.87 -11.06 -21.96
C LEU A 162 6.81 -10.47 -23.00
N ALA A 163 6.41 -10.44 -24.28
CA ALA A 163 7.13 -9.75 -25.34
C ALA A 163 7.28 -8.24 -25.07
N ALA A 164 6.36 -7.66 -24.29
CA ALA A 164 6.46 -6.29 -23.82
C ALA A 164 7.40 -6.10 -22.61
N CYS A 165 7.90 -7.19 -22.01
CA CYS A 165 8.85 -7.21 -20.91
C CYS A 165 10.18 -7.83 -21.38
N PRO A 166 11.02 -7.13 -22.15
CA PRO A 166 12.16 -7.74 -22.86
C PRO A 166 13.22 -8.38 -21.95
N ASP A 167 13.40 -7.89 -20.71
CA ASP A 167 14.31 -8.51 -19.74
C ASP A 167 13.68 -9.79 -19.14
N ALA A 168 12.36 -9.84 -18.99
CA ALA A 168 11.65 -11.04 -18.54
C ALA A 168 11.60 -12.06 -19.67
N LEU A 169 11.33 -11.63 -20.91
CA LEU A 169 11.32 -12.54 -22.05
C LEU A 169 12.64 -13.31 -22.15
N ARG A 170 13.79 -12.62 -22.05
CA ARG A 170 15.12 -13.26 -22.05
C ARG A 170 15.33 -14.29 -20.93
N GLN A 171 14.75 -14.05 -19.76
CA GLN A 171 14.86 -14.94 -18.60
C GLN A 171 13.92 -16.16 -18.71
N TRP A 172 12.81 -16.03 -19.42
CA TRP A 172 11.72 -17.01 -19.42
C TRP A 172 11.54 -17.75 -20.75
N THR A 173 12.20 -17.32 -21.83
CA THR A 173 12.37 -18.11 -23.06
C THR A 173 13.50 -19.11 -22.86
N CYS A 174 13.19 -20.40 -22.80
CA CYS A 174 14.20 -21.43 -22.51
C CYS A 174 14.44 -22.40 -23.66
N SER A 175 15.71 -22.76 -23.79
CA SER A 175 16.23 -23.94 -24.50
C SER A 175 15.83 -25.26 -23.85
N ASP A 176 15.37 -25.25 -22.58
CA ASP A 176 15.11 -26.45 -21.77
C ASP A 176 13.76 -26.39 -21.03
N SER A 177 13.17 -27.56 -20.78
CA SER A 177 11.77 -27.81 -20.39
C SER A 177 11.30 -27.28 -19.02
N GLU A 178 12.07 -26.45 -18.33
CA GLU A 178 11.74 -25.98 -16.98
C GLU A 178 11.00 -24.62 -16.93
N HIS A 179 10.78 -23.96 -18.07
CA HIS A 179 10.17 -22.62 -18.13
C HIS A 179 8.97 -22.56 -19.08
N CYS A 180 8.04 -21.64 -18.82
CA CYS A 180 6.70 -21.61 -19.42
C CYS A 180 6.62 -21.41 -20.94
N LEU A 181 7.68 -20.95 -21.62
CA LEU A 181 7.52 -20.23 -22.89
C LEU A 181 8.32 -20.86 -24.03
N ARG A 182 7.76 -21.90 -24.63
CA ARG A 182 7.99 -22.13 -26.06
C ARG A 182 6.84 -21.48 -26.82
N ARG A 183 7.16 -20.52 -27.69
CA ARG A 183 6.17 -19.78 -28.49
C ARG A 183 5.19 -20.71 -29.21
N ASP A 184 5.66 -21.89 -29.61
CA ASP A 184 4.91 -22.84 -30.42
C ASP A 184 4.24 -23.97 -29.60
N GLU A 185 4.50 -24.09 -28.28
CA GLU A 185 3.97 -25.20 -27.45
C GLU A 185 3.21 -24.73 -26.19
N GLU A 186 3.67 -23.66 -25.52
CA GLU A 186 3.07 -23.17 -24.27
C GLU A 186 2.96 -21.63 -24.29
N PRO A 187 1.81 -21.08 -24.72
CA PRO A 187 1.70 -19.65 -25.01
C PRO A 187 1.45 -18.77 -23.77
N ALA A 188 1.40 -19.33 -22.55
CA ALA A 188 1.12 -18.58 -21.32
C ALA A 188 1.68 -19.22 -20.04
N CYS A 189 2.04 -18.42 -19.04
CA CYS A 189 2.11 -18.87 -17.64
C CYS A 189 0.81 -18.52 -16.89
N PHE A 190 0.66 -19.00 -15.66
CA PHE A 190 -0.33 -18.47 -14.73
C PHE A 190 0.29 -17.61 -13.63
N LEU A 191 -0.36 -16.50 -13.32
CA LEU A 191 -0.15 -15.71 -12.11
C LEU A 191 -1.22 -16.11 -11.10
N MET A 192 -0.80 -16.41 -9.87
CA MET A 192 -1.68 -16.90 -8.82
C MET A 192 -1.47 -16.12 -7.52
N SER A 193 -2.58 -15.66 -6.93
CA SER A 193 -2.64 -15.05 -5.60
C SER A 193 -3.18 -16.06 -4.57
N ASN A 194 -2.98 -15.76 -3.29
CA ASN A 194 -3.47 -16.58 -2.17
C ASN A 194 -3.90 -15.74 -0.95
N GLY A 195 -4.23 -14.46 -1.16
CA GLY A 195 -4.50 -13.51 -0.07
C GLY A 195 -3.26 -12.93 0.60
N SER A 196 -2.05 -13.40 0.27
CA SER A 196 -0.81 -12.73 0.71
C SER A 196 -0.48 -11.52 -0.18
N SER A 197 0.63 -10.87 0.13
CA SER A 197 1.28 -9.84 -0.67
C SER A 197 2.26 -10.42 -1.69
N ILE A 198 2.12 -11.68 -2.10
CA ILE A 198 3.02 -12.35 -3.05
C ILE A 198 2.20 -12.90 -4.21
N ILE A 199 2.67 -12.63 -5.43
CA ILE A 199 2.17 -13.28 -6.64
C ILE A 199 3.13 -14.40 -7.01
N THR A 200 2.59 -15.60 -7.17
CA THR A 200 3.36 -16.75 -7.65
C THR A 200 3.15 -16.94 -9.14
N VAL A 201 4.20 -17.31 -9.86
CA VAL A 201 4.11 -17.70 -11.26
C VAL A 201 4.17 -19.22 -11.35
N ARG A 202 3.21 -19.79 -12.07
CA ARG A 202 2.95 -21.22 -12.11
C ARG A 202 3.06 -21.73 -13.54
N HIS A 203 3.67 -22.90 -13.67
CA HIS A 203 3.75 -23.63 -14.94
C HIS A 203 2.34 -23.94 -15.44
N PRO A 204 1.99 -23.68 -16.72
CA PRO A 204 0.60 -23.76 -17.18
C PRO A 204 0.06 -25.20 -17.17
N ARG A 205 0.90 -26.21 -17.42
CA ARG A 205 0.52 -27.63 -17.39
C ARG A 205 0.44 -28.26 -15.99
N THR A 206 1.42 -27.99 -15.14
CA THR A 206 1.61 -28.71 -13.88
C THR A 206 1.28 -27.87 -12.65
N LEU A 207 1.04 -26.57 -12.82
CA LEU A 207 0.95 -25.57 -11.75
C LEU A 207 2.13 -25.61 -10.76
N ALA A 208 3.25 -26.23 -11.17
CA ALA A 208 4.49 -26.19 -10.43
C ALA A 208 4.88 -24.72 -10.22
N TRP A 209 5.36 -24.42 -9.01
CA TRP A 209 5.91 -23.11 -8.70
C TRP A 209 7.17 -22.89 -9.53
N LEU A 210 7.18 -21.83 -10.32
CA LEU A 210 8.35 -21.43 -11.11
C LEU A 210 9.12 -20.33 -10.40
N THR A 211 8.40 -19.33 -9.93
CA THR A 211 8.95 -18.24 -9.13
C THR A 211 7.84 -17.46 -8.43
N SER A 212 8.21 -16.41 -7.71
CA SER A 212 7.30 -15.45 -7.13
C SER A 212 7.93 -14.07 -7.10
N PHE A 213 7.08 -13.05 -7.09
CA PHE A 213 7.50 -11.69 -6.77
C PHE A 213 6.57 -11.10 -5.70
N PRO A 214 7.12 -10.30 -4.77
CA PRO A 214 6.28 -9.56 -3.85
C PRO A 214 5.45 -8.55 -4.63
N ALA A 215 4.19 -8.43 -4.23
CA ALA A 215 3.37 -7.29 -4.52
C ALA A 215 4.01 -6.02 -3.92
N LEU A 216 3.53 -4.90 -4.43
CA LEU A 216 4.06 -3.58 -4.14
C LEU A 216 3.74 -3.06 -2.73
N HIS A 217 4.45 -2.00 -2.35
CA HIS A 217 4.01 -1.08 -1.31
C HIS A 217 3.16 0.01 -1.95
N HIS A 218 2.01 0.32 -1.36
CA HIS A 218 1.14 1.37 -1.87
C HIS A 218 1.82 2.74 -1.67
N PRO A 219 2.02 3.56 -2.72
CA PRO A 219 2.85 4.76 -2.63
C PRO A 219 2.31 5.81 -1.66
N CYS A 220 0.99 5.81 -1.41
CA CYS A 220 0.34 6.79 -0.53
C CYS A 220 0.28 6.38 0.94
N SER A 221 0.18 5.08 1.25
CA SER A 221 0.14 4.60 2.64
C SER A 221 1.51 4.09 3.11
N GLY A 222 2.39 3.69 2.19
CA GLY A 222 3.64 3.00 2.48
C GLY A 222 3.46 1.54 2.89
N GLU A 223 2.22 1.07 3.06
CA GLU A 223 1.91 -0.27 3.49
C GLU A 223 2.07 -1.27 2.35
N GLN A 224 2.46 -2.50 2.70
CA GLN A 224 2.48 -3.60 1.76
C GLN A 224 1.04 -3.99 1.42
N VAL A 225 0.72 -4.08 0.13
CA VAL A 225 -0.61 -4.51 -0.30
C VAL A 225 -0.72 -6.02 -0.12
N SER A 226 -1.67 -6.44 0.71
CA SER A 226 -2.00 -7.85 0.99
C SER A 226 -3.47 -8.11 0.65
N SER A 227 -3.97 -9.30 0.97
CA SER A 227 -5.35 -9.71 0.68
C SER A 227 -5.69 -9.68 -0.80
N LEU A 228 -4.68 -9.89 -1.65
CA LEU A 228 -4.84 -9.97 -3.10
C LEU A 228 -5.71 -11.19 -3.43
N ASN A 229 -6.82 -10.95 -4.12
CA ASN A 229 -7.81 -11.94 -4.43
C ASN A 229 -7.86 -12.18 -5.93
N GLU A 230 -9.01 -12.03 -6.56
CA GLU A 230 -9.18 -12.23 -8.00
C GLU A 230 -8.24 -11.34 -8.81
N LEU A 231 -7.76 -11.90 -9.93
CA LEU A 231 -6.68 -11.35 -10.75
C LEU A 231 -7.14 -11.27 -12.21
N GLU A 232 -6.68 -10.23 -12.91
CA GLU A 232 -6.77 -10.14 -14.37
C GLU A 232 -5.51 -9.50 -14.97
N VAL A 233 -5.03 -10.02 -16.11
CA VAL A 233 -3.92 -9.40 -16.85
C VAL A 233 -4.46 -8.54 -17.97
N VAL A 234 -4.10 -7.25 -17.96
CA VAL A 234 -4.68 -6.23 -18.81
C VAL A 234 -3.60 -5.54 -19.65
N MET A 235 -3.87 -5.37 -20.95
CA MET A 235 -3.02 -4.58 -21.86
C MET A 235 -3.71 -3.27 -22.25
N ARG A 236 -3.71 -2.29 -21.34
CA ARG A 236 -4.39 -1.00 -21.59
C ARG A 236 -3.69 -0.12 -22.64
N PRO A 237 -4.45 0.65 -23.43
CA PRO A 237 -3.88 1.69 -24.29
C PRO A 237 -3.32 2.86 -23.46
N ALA A 238 -2.22 3.46 -23.94
CA ALA A 238 -1.65 4.68 -23.38
C ALA A 238 -1.93 5.87 -24.30
N ALA A 239 -2.30 7.02 -23.71
CA ALA A 239 -2.72 8.20 -24.47
C ALA A 239 -1.58 8.78 -25.33
N ASN A 240 -0.34 8.72 -24.83
CA ASN A 240 0.79 9.48 -25.38
C ASN A 240 2.10 8.67 -25.49
N ARG A 241 2.05 7.32 -25.44
CA ARG A 241 3.22 6.46 -25.70
C ARG A 241 2.83 5.17 -26.42
N PRO A 242 3.70 4.67 -27.32
CA PRO A 242 3.53 3.36 -27.95
C PRO A 242 3.82 2.19 -26.98
N GLU A 243 4.56 2.45 -25.90
CA GLU A 243 4.92 1.44 -24.90
C GLU A 243 3.67 0.88 -24.20
N ARG A 244 3.33 -0.36 -24.50
CA ARG A 244 2.36 -1.16 -23.75
C ARG A 244 3.14 -2.07 -22.84
N PHE A 245 2.70 -2.23 -21.60
CA PHE A 245 3.20 -3.26 -20.70
C PHE A 245 1.99 -3.96 -20.07
N PRO A 246 2.11 -5.24 -19.71
CA PRO A 246 1.05 -5.94 -19.02
C PRO A 246 0.87 -5.39 -17.62
N GLU A 247 -0.37 -5.11 -17.28
CA GLU A 247 -0.79 -4.73 -15.94
C GLU A 247 -1.47 -5.92 -15.28
N LEU A 248 -1.10 -6.24 -14.03
CA LEU A 248 -1.88 -7.14 -13.19
C LEU A 248 -2.84 -6.31 -12.35
N TRP A 249 -4.12 -6.57 -12.56
CA TRP A 249 -5.22 -6.00 -11.81
C TRP A 249 -5.62 -7.00 -10.75
N ALA A 250 -5.79 -6.54 -9.51
CA ALA A 250 -6.14 -7.43 -8.41
C ALA A 250 -7.20 -6.80 -7.52
N ASN A 251 -8.26 -7.56 -7.22
CA ASN A 251 -9.14 -7.22 -6.13
C ASN A 251 -8.37 -7.32 -4.80
N ILE A 252 -8.66 -6.41 -3.87
CA ILE A 252 -8.24 -6.53 -2.48
C ILE A 252 -9.46 -6.99 -1.68
N TRP A 253 -9.39 -8.18 -1.07
CA TRP A 253 -10.52 -8.74 -0.34
C TRP A 253 -10.97 -7.80 0.79
N LEU A 254 -12.29 -7.66 0.96
CA LEU A 254 -12.96 -6.69 1.85
C LEU A 254 -12.76 -5.21 1.49
N SER A 255 -12.13 -4.90 0.35
CA SER A 255 -12.00 -3.55 -0.18
C SER A 255 -12.93 -3.32 -1.37
N SER A 256 -13.24 -2.06 -1.65
CA SER A 256 -13.85 -1.64 -2.92
C SER A 256 -12.83 -1.14 -3.94
N ASN A 257 -11.54 -1.33 -3.68
CA ASN A 257 -10.47 -0.94 -4.59
C ASN A 257 -9.92 -2.14 -5.37
N ILE A 258 -9.56 -1.89 -6.62
CA ILE A 258 -8.71 -2.75 -7.44
C ILE A 258 -7.34 -2.08 -7.53
N VAL A 259 -6.28 -2.79 -7.19
CA VAL A 259 -4.91 -2.30 -7.37
C VAL A 259 -4.39 -2.71 -8.75
N VAL A 260 -3.61 -1.83 -9.38
CA VAL A 260 -3.03 -2.04 -10.70
C VAL A 260 -1.52 -1.97 -10.63
N MET A 261 -0.87 -2.99 -11.16
CA MET A 261 0.57 -3.20 -11.03
C MET A 261 1.21 -3.49 -12.38
N ASP A 262 2.32 -2.85 -12.68
CA ASP A 262 3.19 -3.25 -13.79
C ASP A 262 3.98 -4.48 -13.33
N ILE A 263 3.76 -5.59 -14.03
CA ILE A 263 4.38 -6.88 -13.70
C ILE A 263 5.70 -7.12 -14.43
N CYS A 264 6.12 -6.30 -15.40
CA CYS A 264 7.42 -6.48 -16.02
C CYS A 264 8.53 -6.45 -14.97
N ALA A 265 8.51 -5.47 -14.06
CA ALA A 265 9.49 -5.38 -12.98
C ALA A 265 9.44 -6.56 -11.98
N GLY A 266 8.25 -7.16 -11.78
CA GLY A 266 8.10 -8.34 -10.93
C GLY A 266 8.68 -9.59 -11.59
N LEU A 267 8.42 -9.75 -12.89
CA LEU A 267 8.91 -10.84 -13.72
C LEU A 267 10.41 -10.73 -14.01
N GLU A 268 10.93 -9.50 -14.06
CA GLU A 268 12.34 -9.17 -14.27
C GLU A 268 13.10 -9.11 -12.95
N ARG A 269 13.99 -10.08 -12.69
CA ARG A 269 14.88 -10.06 -11.51
C ARG A 269 14.16 -10.21 -10.15
N GLN A 270 12.93 -10.76 -10.12
CA GLN A 270 12.15 -11.02 -8.89
C GLN A 270 12.03 -9.79 -7.97
N ARG A 271 11.85 -8.60 -8.55
CA ARG A 271 11.71 -7.34 -7.79
C ARG A 271 10.25 -7.11 -7.44
N HIS A 272 9.96 -6.03 -6.71
CA HIS A 272 8.58 -5.65 -6.45
C HIS A 272 7.92 -5.23 -7.77
N ALA A 273 6.69 -5.67 -8.00
CA ALA A 273 5.85 -5.08 -9.04
C ALA A 273 5.75 -3.56 -8.81
N LEU A 274 5.61 -2.78 -9.88
CA LEU A 274 5.51 -1.32 -9.76
C LEU A 274 4.06 -0.89 -9.68
N PHE A 275 3.76 0.02 -8.78
CA PHE A 275 2.41 0.58 -8.66
C PHE A 275 2.10 1.46 -9.86
N VAL A 276 0.98 1.18 -10.52
CA VAL A 276 0.49 1.94 -11.67
C VAL A 276 -0.67 2.84 -11.26
N GLY A 277 -1.60 2.31 -10.47
CA GLY A 277 -2.79 3.04 -10.06
C GLY A 277 -3.76 2.17 -9.27
N GLU A 278 -4.90 2.74 -8.93
CA GLU A 278 -6.01 2.03 -8.30
C GLU A 278 -7.36 2.44 -8.89
N LEU A 279 -8.29 1.50 -8.97
CA LEU A 279 -9.68 1.74 -9.32
C LEU A 279 -10.51 1.75 -8.04
N ASN A 280 -11.08 2.91 -7.66
CA ASN A 280 -11.98 3.00 -6.51
C ASN A 280 -13.43 2.77 -6.96
N LEU A 281 -13.99 1.62 -6.59
CA LEU A 281 -15.35 1.20 -6.97
C LEU A 281 -16.33 1.28 -5.79
N SER A 282 -16.04 2.10 -4.78
CA SER A 282 -16.92 2.28 -3.62
C SER A 282 -18.34 2.70 -4.00
N VAL A 283 -18.51 3.46 -5.09
CA VAL A 283 -19.85 3.83 -5.60
C VAL A 283 -20.68 2.60 -6.00
N LEU A 284 -20.05 1.58 -6.62
CA LEU A 284 -20.74 0.35 -7.02
C LEU A 284 -21.06 -0.53 -5.80
N ALA A 285 -20.15 -0.57 -4.82
CA ALA A 285 -20.39 -1.26 -3.56
C ALA A 285 -21.55 -0.62 -2.78
N LEU A 286 -21.65 0.72 -2.77
CA LEU A 286 -22.78 1.44 -2.17
C LEU A 286 -24.09 1.18 -2.91
N GLU A 287 -24.08 1.16 -4.25
CA GLU A 287 -25.25 0.77 -5.05
C GLU A 287 -25.71 -0.65 -4.70
N ARG A 288 -24.77 -1.59 -4.51
CA ARG A 288 -25.08 -2.95 -4.05
C ARG A 288 -25.72 -2.96 -2.66
N THR A 289 -25.23 -2.17 -1.71
CA THR A 289 -25.82 -2.06 -0.37
C THR A 289 -27.22 -1.46 -0.41
N ALA A 290 -27.44 -0.46 -1.27
CA ALA A 290 -28.73 0.22 -1.44
C ALA A 290 -29.83 -0.71 -1.99
N GLN A 291 -29.48 -1.81 -2.66
CA GLN A 291 -30.44 -2.82 -3.13
C GLN A 291 -31.10 -3.62 -2.00
N GLY A 292 -30.65 -3.45 -0.76
CA GLY A 292 -31.21 -4.13 0.41
C GLY A 292 -30.86 -5.62 0.48
N PRO A 293 -31.47 -6.34 1.45
CA PRO A 293 -31.26 -7.77 1.61
C PRO A 293 -31.79 -8.54 0.40
N SER A 294 -31.07 -9.60 0.05
CA SER A 294 -31.49 -10.55 -0.99
C SER A 294 -32.40 -11.61 -0.39
N PRO A 295 -33.43 -12.09 -1.10
CA PRO A 295 -34.24 -13.21 -0.66
C PRO A 295 -33.51 -14.56 -0.79
N VAL A 296 -32.41 -14.63 -1.56
CA VAL A 296 -31.69 -15.90 -1.84
C VAL A 296 -30.41 -16.10 -1.03
N HIS A 297 -29.94 -15.07 -0.32
CA HIS A 297 -28.77 -15.16 0.56
C HIS A 297 -28.82 -14.12 1.69
N PRO A 298 -28.27 -14.45 2.87
CA PRO A 298 -28.22 -13.51 3.99
C PRO A 298 -27.30 -12.33 3.68
N VAL A 299 -27.52 -11.21 4.37
CA VAL A 299 -26.52 -10.14 4.44
C VAL A 299 -25.26 -10.74 5.08
N HIS A 300 -24.14 -10.63 4.39
CA HIS A 300 -22.90 -11.28 4.78
C HIS A 300 -21.72 -10.33 4.53
N PRO A 301 -20.74 -10.24 5.45
CA PRO A 301 -19.59 -9.35 5.30
C PRO A 301 -18.75 -9.67 4.06
N ASP A 302 -18.74 -10.92 3.59
CA ASP A 302 -18.01 -11.33 2.38
C ASP A 302 -18.78 -11.08 1.06
N ALA A 303 -19.95 -10.43 1.08
CA ALA A 303 -20.69 -10.03 -0.12
C ALA A 303 -20.03 -8.80 -0.81
N VAL A 304 -18.73 -8.92 -1.12
CA VAL A 304 -17.84 -7.83 -1.51
C VAL A 304 -17.52 -7.85 -3.00
N LEU A 305 -16.93 -6.76 -3.48
CA LEU A 305 -16.33 -6.66 -4.81
C LEU A 305 -15.32 -7.81 -5.01
N ASN A 306 -15.50 -8.59 -6.08
CA ASN A 306 -14.59 -9.67 -6.50
C ASN A 306 -14.97 -10.15 -7.90
N GLY A 307 -14.01 -10.23 -8.81
CA GLY A 307 -14.24 -10.58 -10.22
C GLY A 307 -13.91 -9.40 -11.15
N ILE A 308 -12.92 -9.60 -12.01
CA ILE A 308 -12.40 -8.62 -12.97
C ILE A 308 -12.17 -9.37 -14.28
N ALA A 309 -12.77 -8.88 -15.37
CA ALA A 309 -12.55 -9.48 -16.68
C ALA A 309 -12.31 -8.40 -17.73
N TRP A 310 -11.30 -8.59 -18.58
CA TRP A 310 -10.88 -7.61 -19.56
C TRP A 310 -11.22 -8.03 -20.99
N ASP A 311 -11.78 -7.09 -21.76
CA ASP A 311 -12.10 -7.30 -23.17
C ASP A 311 -10.92 -6.87 -24.04
N ALA A 312 -10.11 -7.82 -24.51
CA ALA A 312 -8.99 -7.54 -25.39
C ALA A 312 -9.41 -6.89 -26.73
N ASN A 313 -10.64 -7.17 -27.21
CA ASN A 313 -11.18 -6.60 -28.45
C ASN A 313 -11.72 -5.17 -28.24
N ARG A 314 -12.02 -4.80 -27.00
CA ARG A 314 -12.41 -3.45 -26.60
C ARG A 314 -11.50 -3.03 -25.45
N PRO A 315 -10.24 -2.64 -25.71
CA PRO A 315 -9.18 -2.61 -24.68
C PRO A 315 -9.33 -1.54 -23.60
N ARG A 316 -10.41 -0.74 -23.66
CA ARG A 316 -10.82 0.19 -22.60
C ARG A 316 -11.95 -0.35 -21.74
N ASN A 317 -12.53 -1.50 -22.09
CA ASN A 317 -13.64 -2.10 -21.38
C ASN A 317 -13.15 -3.13 -20.36
N LEU A 318 -13.66 -2.99 -19.15
CA LEU A 318 -13.46 -3.91 -18.04
C LEU A 318 -14.83 -4.32 -17.51
N TYR A 319 -15.01 -5.59 -17.19
CA TYR A 319 -16.18 -6.09 -16.49
C TYR A 319 -15.83 -6.33 -15.04
N VAL A 320 -16.68 -5.86 -14.12
CA VAL A 320 -16.49 -6.06 -12.68
C VAL A 320 -17.80 -6.47 -12.03
N THR A 321 -17.72 -7.31 -11.01
CA THR A 321 -18.87 -7.78 -10.23
C THR A 321 -18.44 -8.04 -8.78
N GLY A 322 -19.26 -8.75 -8.02
CA GLY A 322 -18.91 -9.19 -6.69
C GLY A 322 -19.69 -10.40 -6.23
N LYS A 323 -19.28 -10.90 -5.07
CA LYS A 323 -19.89 -12.05 -4.40
C LYS A 323 -21.34 -11.74 -4.07
N TRP A 324 -22.25 -12.48 -4.70
CA TRP A 324 -23.70 -12.29 -4.62
C TRP A 324 -24.18 -10.89 -5.02
N TRP A 325 -23.49 -10.25 -5.96
CA TRP A 325 -23.97 -9.01 -6.57
C TRP A 325 -25.08 -9.32 -7.57
N ARG A 326 -26.08 -8.43 -7.68
CA ARG A 326 -27.16 -8.53 -8.68
C ARG A 326 -26.77 -7.99 -10.04
N LYS A 327 -25.60 -7.37 -10.11
CA LYS A 327 -25.13 -6.61 -11.27
C LYS A 327 -23.68 -6.92 -11.59
N LEU A 328 -23.42 -7.10 -12.87
CA LEU A 328 -22.11 -7.07 -13.49
C LEU A 328 -21.99 -5.77 -14.28
N TYR A 329 -20.98 -4.97 -13.97
CA TYR A 329 -20.81 -3.64 -14.55
C TYR A 329 -19.78 -3.68 -15.66
N THR A 330 -20.09 -3.02 -16.78
CA THR A 330 -19.09 -2.70 -17.79
C THR A 330 -18.55 -1.30 -17.52
N LEU A 331 -17.25 -1.20 -17.32
CA LEU A 331 -16.53 0.06 -17.11
C LEU A 331 -15.75 0.40 -18.37
N GLU A 332 -15.83 1.65 -18.81
CA GLU A 332 -14.87 2.23 -19.74
C GLU A 332 -13.78 2.93 -18.94
N LEU A 333 -12.57 2.43 -19.05
CA LEU A 333 -11.39 2.99 -18.42
C LEU A 333 -10.93 4.25 -19.16
N GLY A 334 -10.50 5.24 -18.40
CA GLY A 334 -9.72 6.35 -18.93
C GLY A 334 -8.42 5.86 -19.52
N LEU A 335 -7.88 6.63 -20.47
CA LEU A 335 -6.57 6.32 -21.04
C LEU A 335 -5.50 6.38 -19.95
N ARG A 336 -4.46 5.57 -20.12
CA ARG A 336 -3.28 5.70 -19.26
C ARG A 336 -2.57 7.01 -19.60
N GLU A 337 -2.76 8.00 -18.73
CA GLU A 337 -1.92 9.19 -18.69
C GLU A 337 -0.62 8.88 -17.94
N HIS A 338 0.45 9.55 -18.34
CA HIS A 338 1.74 9.37 -17.69
C HIS A 338 1.68 10.00 -16.29
N VAL A 339 1.51 9.19 -15.24
CA VAL A 339 2.03 9.57 -13.93
C VAL A 339 3.54 9.62 -14.11
N ALA A 340 4.11 10.82 -14.03
CA ALA A 340 5.54 11.00 -14.16
C ALA A 340 6.29 10.26 -13.06
N GLY A 341 6.65 9.01 -13.36
CA GLY A 341 7.73 8.33 -12.69
C GLY A 341 8.95 9.24 -12.75
N HIS A 342 9.46 9.59 -11.57
CA HIS A 342 10.82 10.07 -11.35
C HIS A 342 11.11 11.56 -11.60
N THR A 343 10.45 12.44 -10.84
CA THR A 343 11.22 13.45 -10.09
C THR A 343 10.96 13.39 -8.58
N SER A 344 11.06 12.19 -8.01
CA SER A 344 11.33 12.04 -6.57
C SER A 344 12.60 12.82 -6.16
N ARG A 345 13.49 13.16 -7.10
CA ARG A 345 14.58 14.10 -6.86
C ARG A 345 14.12 15.53 -6.55
N GLY A 346 13.04 16.05 -7.14
CA GLY A 346 12.58 17.42 -6.93
C GLY A 346 11.83 17.58 -5.60
N ALA A 347 10.83 16.73 -5.38
CA ALA A 347 10.04 16.70 -4.16
C ALA A 347 10.87 16.26 -2.94
N ALA A 348 11.70 15.21 -3.06
CA ALA A 348 12.59 14.82 -1.95
C ALA A 348 13.77 15.78 -1.76
N ARG A 349 14.14 16.61 -2.75
CA ARG A 349 15.14 17.68 -2.56
C ARG A 349 14.51 18.89 -1.86
N HIS A 350 13.27 19.26 -2.19
CA HIS A 350 12.51 20.26 -1.44
C HIS A 350 12.21 19.80 -0.01
N GLN A 351 11.78 18.55 0.19
CA GLN A 351 11.50 18.00 1.51
C GLN A 351 12.78 17.82 2.33
N ARG A 352 13.91 17.40 1.72
CA ARG A 352 15.22 17.42 2.39
C ARG A 352 15.72 18.83 2.68
N ALA A 353 15.46 19.81 1.82
CA ALA A 353 15.80 21.21 2.05
C ALA A 353 14.96 21.80 3.19
N LEU A 354 13.66 21.51 3.24
CA LEU A 354 12.76 21.86 4.34
C LEU A 354 13.18 21.21 5.65
N LEU A 355 13.46 19.90 5.65
CA LEU A 355 13.95 19.20 6.85
C LEU A 355 15.31 19.74 7.31
N ARG A 356 16.22 20.09 6.39
CA ARG A 356 17.48 20.78 6.72
C ARG A 356 17.21 22.16 7.31
N LEU A 357 16.32 22.95 6.71
CA LEU A 357 15.95 24.28 7.21
C LEU A 357 15.34 24.18 8.61
N MET A 358 14.39 23.26 8.84
CA MET A 358 13.78 23.01 10.14
C MET A 358 14.81 22.55 11.17
N ARG A 359 15.74 21.67 10.80
CA ARG A 359 16.82 21.22 11.67
C ARG A 359 17.78 22.36 12.02
N THR A 360 18.11 23.22 11.04
CA THR A 360 18.93 24.42 11.28
C THR A 360 18.21 25.41 12.18
N LEU A 361 16.92 25.68 11.97
CA LEU A 361 16.12 26.55 12.83
C LEU A 361 16.02 26.00 14.26
N LEU A 362 15.87 24.68 14.44
CA LEU A 362 15.87 24.03 15.75
C LEU A 362 17.23 24.17 16.44
N ILE A 363 18.34 23.95 15.73
CA ILE A 363 19.69 24.13 16.26
C ILE A 363 19.92 25.59 16.68
N VAL A 364 19.53 26.56 15.83
CA VAL A 364 19.62 27.99 16.13
C VAL A 364 18.79 28.32 17.37
N ALA A 365 17.56 27.80 17.49
CA ALA A 365 16.73 28.01 18.68
C ALA A 365 17.39 27.46 19.95
N VAL A 366 17.98 26.26 19.90
CA VAL A 366 18.74 25.69 21.03
C VAL A 366 19.97 26.55 21.37
N LEU A 367 20.70 27.03 20.36
CA LEU A 367 21.87 27.88 20.56
C LEU A 367 21.50 29.22 21.19
N VAL A 368 20.42 29.86 20.74
CA VAL A 368 19.89 31.11 21.30
C VAL A 368 19.48 30.91 22.75
N MET A 369 18.85 29.77 23.09
CA MET A 369 18.53 29.42 24.48
C MET A 369 19.79 29.22 25.33
N ALA A 370 20.81 28.55 24.80
CA ALA A 370 22.09 28.32 25.48
C ALA A 370 22.85 29.64 25.73
N VAL A 371 22.96 30.50 24.72
CA VAL A 371 23.58 31.83 24.83
C VAL A 371 22.81 32.71 25.82
N SER A 372 21.47 32.70 25.76
CA SER A 372 20.64 33.40 26.74
C SER A 372 20.80 32.84 28.17
N GLY A 373 21.11 31.55 28.31
CA GLY A 373 21.50 30.93 29.57
C GLY A 373 22.86 31.43 30.06
N LEU A 374 23.86 31.44 29.18
CA LEU A 374 25.22 31.89 29.47
C LEU A 374 25.27 33.37 29.85
N VAL A 375 24.56 34.23 29.12
CA VAL A 375 24.42 35.67 29.44
C VAL A 375 23.83 35.85 30.83
N ARG A 376 22.83 35.04 31.22
CA ARG A 376 22.26 35.09 32.58
C ARG A 376 23.23 34.61 33.66
N VAL A 377 24.09 33.64 33.35
CA VAL A 377 25.17 33.21 34.25
C VAL A 377 26.20 34.33 34.41
N LEU A 378 26.64 34.95 33.31
CA LEU A 378 27.58 36.07 33.33
C LEU A 378 27.03 37.28 34.09
N ILE A 379 25.74 37.60 33.93
CA ILE A 379 25.08 38.65 34.71
C ILE A 379 25.05 38.31 36.21
N ARG A 380 24.83 37.04 36.58
CA ARG A 380 24.89 36.60 38.00
C ARG A 380 26.30 36.68 38.56
N ILE A 381 27.31 36.29 37.79
CA ILE A 381 28.72 36.40 38.18
C ILE A 381 29.07 37.88 38.38
N ARG A 382 28.71 38.75 37.44
CA ARG A 382 28.92 40.20 37.56
C ARG A 382 28.24 40.80 38.79
N ARG A 383 27.00 40.39 39.10
CA ARG A 383 26.30 40.83 40.32
C ARG A 383 26.98 40.34 41.59
N ARG A 384 27.40 39.06 41.65
CA ARG A 384 28.15 38.54 42.81
C ARG A 384 29.50 39.23 43.02
N LEU A 385 30.19 39.59 41.93
CA LEU A 385 31.43 40.36 41.99
C LEU A 385 31.17 41.80 42.48
N ALA A 386 30.09 42.44 42.03
CA ALA A 386 29.67 43.75 42.53
C ALA A 386 29.27 43.71 44.02
N ASP A 387 28.52 42.69 44.45
CA ASP A 387 28.14 42.50 45.85
C ASP A 387 29.38 42.21 46.73
N GLY A 388 30.34 41.42 46.24
CA GLY A 388 31.62 41.18 46.92
C GLY A 388 32.50 42.43 47.06
N LEU A 389 32.49 43.32 46.05
CA LEU A 389 33.13 44.64 46.11
C LEU A 389 32.42 45.60 47.09
N THR A 390 31.13 45.41 47.34
CA THR A 390 30.36 46.22 48.29
C THR A 390 30.61 45.77 49.74
N ILE A 391 30.74 44.46 49.97
CA ILE A 391 31.08 43.87 51.28
C ILE A 391 32.51 44.25 51.70
N SER A 392 33.47 44.30 50.77
CA SER A 392 34.84 44.75 51.01
C SER A 392 34.92 46.21 51.48
N ARG A 393 33.99 47.08 51.06
CA ARG A 393 33.98 48.50 51.44
C ARG A 393 33.39 48.73 52.83
N THR A 394 32.48 47.89 53.30
CA THR A 394 31.88 47.96 54.65
C THR A 394 32.70 47.26 55.73
N GLN A 395 33.53 46.27 55.38
CA GLN A 395 34.40 45.57 56.35
C GLN A 395 35.67 46.37 56.71
N ASN A 396 36.12 47.29 55.86
CA ASN A 396 37.33 48.09 56.13
C ASN A 396 37.11 49.18 57.21
N ASP A 397 35.92 49.75 57.32
CA ASP A 397 35.63 50.82 58.30
C ASP A 397 35.54 50.29 59.75
N ASP A 398 35.02 49.08 59.95
CA ASP A 398 34.86 48.51 61.30
C ASP A 398 36.19 47.92 61.83
N THR A 399 37.02 47.40 60.94
CA THR A 399 38.36 46.89 61.28
C THR A 399 39.34 48.03 61.59
N SER A 400 39.27 49.15 60.85
CA SER A 400 40.10 50.34 61.12
C SER A 400 39.72 51.04 62.43
N ARG A 401 38.43 51.04 62.82
CA ARG A 401 37.98 51.58 64.13
C ARG A 401 38.42 50.70 65.31
N LYS A 402 38.36 49.38 65.17
CA LYS A 402 38.83 48.44 66.21
C LYS A 402 40.34 48.49 66.42
N LEU A 403 41.12 48.58 65.33
CA LEU A 403 42.58 48.71 65.41
C LEU A 403 43.02 50.05 66.05
N THR A 404 42.30 51.14 65.78
CA THR A 404 42.60 52.46 66.37
C THR A 404 42.30 52.47 67.87
N ALA A 405 41.23 51.79 68.31
CA ALA A 405 40.88 51.67 69.72
C ALA A 405 41.89 50.79 70.51
N GLU A 406 42.36 49.69 69.92
CA GLU A 406 43.39 48.83 70.54
C GLU A 406 44.76 49.52 70.66
N VAL A 407 45.17 50.28 69.63
CA VAL A 407 46.42 51.06 69.68
C VAL A 407 46.36 52.17 70.75
N GLN A 408 45.20 52.79 70.95
CA GLN A 408 45.01 53.82 71.96
C GLN A 408 44.98 53.24 73.38
N ALA A 409 44.31 52.11 73.59
CA ALA A 409 44.33 51.38 74.87
C ALA A 409 45.74 50.89 75.25
N THR A 410 46.53 50.44 74.26
CA THR A 410 47.91 50.01 74.47
C THR A 410 48.84 51.17 74.82
N ARG A 411 48.64 52.35 74.22
CA ARG A 411 49.39 53.58 74.58
C ARG A 411 49.10 54.06 76.00
N GLU A 412 47.84 54.00 76.45
CA GLU A 412 47.48 54.36 77.83
C GLU A 412 48.03 53.38 78.86
N LEU A 413 48.09 52.08 78.53
CA LEU A 413 48.68 51.06 79.41
C LEU A 413 50.19 51.25 79.56
N VAL A 414 50.90 51.59 78.49
CA VAL A 414 52.34 51.91 78.52
C VAL A 414 52.61 53.21 79.28
N ALA A 415 51.79 54.25 79.11
CA ALA A 415 51.90 55.50 79.86
C ALA A 415 51.66 55.33 81.36
N ARG A 416 50.70 54.49 81.77
CA ARG A 416 50.46 54.17 83.19
C ARG A 416 51.59 53.34 83.81
N LYS A 417 52.23 52.47 83.04
CA LYS A 417 53.38 51.65 83.48
C LYS A 417 54.68 52.44 83.59
N MET A 418 54.81 53.54 82.85
CA MET A 418 55.93 54.49 82.96
C MET A 418 55.73 55.57 84.03
N ALA A 419 54.53 55.71 84.60
CA ALA A 419 54.24 56.64 85.70
C ALA A 419 54.27 55.97 87.10
N SER A 420 54.59 54.67 87.20
CA SER A 420 54.75 53.94 88.46
C SER A 420 56.19 53.45 88.72
N HIS A 421 57.18 54.08 88.09
CA HIS A 421 58.61 53.98 88.41
C HIS A 421 59.21 55.38 88.53
#